data_AF-A0AAG5D1L5-F1
#
_entry.id   AF-A0AAG5D1L5-F1
#
_cell.length_a   1.000
_cell.length_b   1.000
_cell.length_c   1.000
_cell.angle_alpha   90.00
_cell.angle_beta   90.00
_cell.angle_gamma   90.00
#
_symmetry.space_group_name_H-M   'P 1'
#
loop_
_entity.id
_entity.type
_entity.pdbx_description
1 polymer ?
#
loop_
_entity_poly.entity_id
_entity_poly.type
_entity_poly.pdbx_seq_one_letter_code
_entity_poly.pdbx_strand_id
1 'polypeptide(L)' 'LLSSDSDASVCPLVFETLDRVNEDGKKIRRKCTNCNTRISSNKSRKDARKLGKQTYTYCGNCPGQPQMCRECFESIHNK' A
#
# COMPACT_ATOMS: atom_id res chain seq x y z
N LEU A 1 -35.38 4.18 -7.01
CA LEU A 1 -34.40 5.25 -7.29
C LEU A 1 -33.08 4.76 -6.72
N LEU A 2 -32.40 3.88 -7.48
CA LEU A 2 -31.20 4.21 -8.27
C LEU A 2 -30.01 4.58 -7.38
N SER A 3 -29.18 3.57 -7.13
CA SER A 3 -27.72 3.57 -6.98
C SER A 3 -27.08 4.82 -6.38
N SER A 4 -26.90 4.82 -5.05
CA SER A 4 -25.90 5.70 -4.43
C SER A 4 -24.53 5.05 -4.60
N ASP A 5 -23.74 5.70 -5.44
CA ASP A 5 -22.40 5.32 -5.85
C ASP A 5 -21.55 4.85 -4.66
N SER A 6 -20.93 3.70 -4.86
CA SER A 6 -19.86 3.23 -4.01
C SER A 6 -18.71 4.20 -4.16
N ASP A 7 -18.54 5.12 -3.20
CA ASP A 7 -17.39 6.03 -3.12
C ASP A 7 -16.11 5.19 -3.00
N ALA A 8 -15.60 4.82 -4.17
CA ALA A 8 -14.44 3.99 -4.32
C ALA A 8 -13.22 4.80 -3.86
N SER A 9 -12.79 4.54 -2.64
CA SER A 9 -11.38 4.31 -2.35
C SER A 9 -10.41 5.42 -2.78
N VAL A 10 -10.80 6.69 -2.67
CA VAL A 10 -9.86 7.81 -2.87
C VAL A 10 -9.30 8.17 -1.50
N CYS A 11 -7.98 8.05 -1.38
CA CYS A 11 -7.28 8.49 -0.20
C CYS A 11 -7.10 10.01 -0.24
N PRO A 12 -7.26 10.74 0.89
CA PRO A 12 -7.15 12.20 0.91
C PRO A 12 -5.82 12.70 0.32
N LEU A 13 -5.83 13.91 -0.25
CA LEU A 13 -4.66 14.55 -0.89
C LEU A 13 -3.46 14.69 0.07
N VAL A 14 -3.71 14.70 1.38
CA VAL A 14 -2.67 14.65 2.41
C VAL A 14 -2.55 13.21 2.92
N PHE A 15 -1.48 12.52 2.53
CA PHE A 15 -1.16 11.19 3.02
C PHE A 15 -0.27 11.30 4.27
N GLU A 16 -0.71 10.68 5.36
CA GLU A 16 0.11 10.52 6.56
C GLU A 16 0.75 9.14 6.54
N THR A 17 2.09 9.09 6.44
CA THR A 17 2.84 7.83 6.52
C THR A 17 3.09 7.44 7.97
N LEU A 18 2.52 6.32 8.38
CA LEU A 18 2.71 5.72 9.69
C LEU A 18 3.50 4.42 9.60
N ASP A 19 4.15 4.03 10.70
CA ASP A 19 4.88 2.78 10.83
C ASP A 19 3.97 1.69 11.39
N ARG A 20 3.88 0.54 10.69
CA ARG A 20 3.20 -0.64 11.22
C ARG A 20 4.13 -1.35 12.20
N VAL A 21 3.74 -1.40 13.47
CA VAL A 21 4.48 -2.07 14.55
C VAL A 21 3.66 -3.21 15.16
N ASN A 22 4.32 -4.18 15.79
CA ASN A 22 3.69 -5.21 16.62
C ASN A 22 3.49 -4.70 18.06
N GLU A 23 2.93 -5.56 18.92
CA GLU A 23 2.70 -5.25 20.34
C GLU A 23 3.98 -4.91 21.12
N ASP A 24 5.13 -5.43 20.69
CA ASP A 24 6.45 -5.09 21.27
C ASP A 24 7.06 -3.79 20.70
N GLY A 25 6.34 -3.07 19.84
CA GLY A 25 6.85 -1.87 19.15
C GLY A 25 7.83 -2.15 18.00
N LYS A 26 8.02 -3.42 17.58
CA LYS A 26 8.88 -3.80 16.47
C LYS A 26 8.19 -3.59 15.12
N LYS A 27 8.90 -3.02 14.16
CA LYS A 27 8.38 -2.76 12.81
C LYS A 27 8.02 -4.06 12.07
N ILE A 28 6.76 -4.17 11.63
CA ILE A 28 6.25 -5.29 10.85
C ILE A 28 6.54 -5.02 9.37
N ARG A 29 7.57 -5.69 8.83
CA ARG A 29 7.92 -5.59 7.42
C ARG A 29 7.03 -6.48 6.56
N ARG A 30 6.38 -5.90 5.54
CA ARG A 30 5.60 -6.61 4.51
C ARG A 30 6.02 -6.13 3.13
N LYS A 31 5.63 -6.88 2.10
CA LYS A 31 5.84 -6.44 0.70
C LYS A 31 4.95 -5.23 0.43
N CYS A 32 5.47 -4.26 -0.32
CA CYS A 32 4.68 -3.17 -0.87
C CYS A 32 3.55 -3.78 -1.72
N THR A 33 2.29 -3.48 -1.38
CA THR A 33 1.12 -4.04 -2.06
C THR A 33 1.19 -3.80 -3.56
N ASN A 34 1.44 -2.56 -3.99
CA ASN A 34 1.46 -2.20 -5.40
C ASN A 34 2.65 -2.83 -6.16
N CYS A 35 3.86 -2.83 -5.57
CA CYS A 35 4.99 -3.54 -6.18
C CYS A 35 4.69 -5.04 -6.32
N ASN A 36 4.11 -5.66 -5.30
CA ASN A 36 3.77 -7.08 -5.33
C ASN A 36 2.73 -7.36 -6.43
N THR A 37 1.66 -6.58 -6.52
CA THR A 37 0.65 -6.70 -7.58
C THR A 37 1.27 -6.53 -8.96
N ARG A 38 2.03 -5.45 -9.21
CA ARG A 38 2.69 -5.19 -10.50
C ARG A 38 3.68 -6.29 -10.90
N ILE A 39 4.44 -6.83 -9.95
CA ILE A 39 5.37 -7.91 -10.29
C ILE A 39 4.59 -9.20 -10.54
N SER A 40 3.58 -9.52 -9.74
CA SER A 40 2.77 -10.72 -9.90
C SER A 40 1.92 -10.72 -11.18
N SER A 41 1.58 -9.54 -11.72
CA SER A 41 0.86 -9.42 -13.00
C SER A 41 1.79 -9.58 -14.21
N ASN A 42 3.07 -9.22 -14.07
CA ASN A 42 4.05 -9.23 -15.17
C ASN A 42 5.02 -10.42 -15.12
N LYS A 43 5.14 -11.08 -13.97
CA LYS A 43 6.10 -12.16 -13.69
C LYS A 43 5.46 -13.21 -12.79
N SER A 44 6.23 -14.26 -12.48
CA SER A 44 5.76 -15.31 -11.58
C SER A 44 5.58 -14.82 -10.14
N ARG A 45 4.74 -15.53 -9.36
CA ARG A 45 4.62 -15.32 -7.90
C ARG A 45 5.97 -15.43 -7.17
N LYS A 46 6.89 -16.26 -7.67
CA LYS A 46 8.25 -16.43 -7.12
C LYS A 46 9.06 -15.14 -7.30
N ASP A 47 8.94 -14.49 -8.46
CA ASP A 47 9.59 -13.21 -8.72
C ASP A 47 9.00 -12.08 -7.89
N ALA A 48 7.68 -12.08 -7.65
CA ALA A 48 7.04 -11.11 -6.76
C ALA A 48 7.60 -11.20 -5.33
N ARG A 49 7.83 -12.42 -4.82
CA ARG A 49 8.47 -12.64 -3.53
C ARG A 49 9.93 -12.18 -3.50
N LYS A 50 10.69 -12.41 -4.58
CA LYS A 50 12.11 -12.05 -4.66
C LYS A 50 12.32 -10.54 -4.87
N LEU A 51 11.57 -9.93 -5.78
CA LEU A 51 11.78 -8.57 -6.28
C LEU A 51 10.90 -7.52 -5.59
N GLY A 52 9.83 -7.93 -4.91
CA GLY A 52 8.94 -6.98 -4.24
C GLY A 52 9.67 -6.23 -3.14
N LYS A 53 9.61 -4.90 -3.16
CA LYS A 53 10.17 -4.06 -2.09
C LYS A 53 9.48 -4.37 -0.76
N GLN A 54 10.25 -4.51 0.31
CA GLN A 54 9.71 -4.58 1.66
C GLN A 54 9.64 -3.17 2.24
N THR A 55 8.58 -2.92 2.99
CA THR A 55 8.34 -1.66 3.71
C THR A 55 7.69 -1.99 5.04
N TYR A 56 7.64 -1.04 5.97
CA TYR A 56 6.83 -1.07 7.19
C TYR A 56 5.83 0.08 7.22
N THR A 57 5.88 0.99 6.24
CA THR A 57 5.06 2.20 6.21
C THR A 57 3.71 1.94 5.55
N TYR A 58 2.65 2.51 6.09
CA TYR A 58 1.32 2.53 5.50
C TYR A 58 0.74 3.96 5.56
N CYS A 59 -0.31 4.24 4.78
CA CYS A 59 -1.04 5.51 4.90
C CYS A 59 -2.18 5.36 5.91
N GLY A 60 -2.19 6.20 6.95
CA GLY A 60 -3.23 6.19 8.00
C GLY A 60 -4.63 6.53 7.47
N ASN A 61 -4.69 7.34 6.41
CA ASN A 61 -5.93 7.88 5.85
C ASN A 61 -6.54 7.00 4.73
N CYS A 62 -5.79 6.01 4.22
CA CYS A 62 -6.28 5.19 3.13
C CYS A 62 -7.12 4.00 3.67
N PRO A 63 -8.29 3.71 3.09
CA PRO A 63 -9.07 2.53 3.42
C PRO A 63 -8.22 1.25 3.33
N GLY A 64 -8.30 0.39 4.34
CA GLY A 64 -7.51 -0.83 4.43
C GLY A 64 -6.02 -0.63 4.71
N GLN A 65 -5.55 0.61 4.87
CA GLN A 65 -4.19 0.95 5.34
C GLN A 65 -3.09 0.17 4.60
N PRO A 66 -3.04 0.27 3.25
CA PRO A 66 -2.14 -0.52 2.44
C PRO A 66 -0.69 -0.17 2.78
N GLN A 67 0.12 -1.20 2.96
CA GLN A 67 1.54 -1.07 3.25
C GLN A 67 2.30 -0.91 1.94
N MET A 68 2.89 0.26 1.72
CA MET A 68 3.49 0.63 0.44
C MET A 68 4.86 1.28 0.64
N CYS A 69 5.72 1.20 -0.37
CA CYS A 69 6.98 1.93 -0.37
C CYS A 69 6.73 3.39 -0.76
N ARG A 70 7.64 4.29 -0.36
CA ARG A 70 7.55 5.73 -0.61
C ARG A 70 7.24 6.08 -2.07
N GLU A 71 7.97 5.48 -3.01
CA GLU A 71 7.74 5.69 -4.46
C GLU A 71 6.29 5.40 -4.88
N CYS A 72 5.70 4.33 -4.35
CA CYS A 72 4.33 4.00 -4.69
C CYS A 72 3.33 4.95 -4.00
N PHE A 73 3.65 5.46 -2.80
CA PHE A 73 2.85 6.51 -2.16
C PHE A 73 2.88 7.81 -2.98
N GLU A 74 4.07 8.28 -3.35
CA GLU A 74 4.25 9.47 -4.19
C GLU A 74 3.48 9.33 -5.50
N SER A 75 3.52 8.15 -6.15
CA SER A 75 2.78 7.92 -7.41
C SER A 75 1.25 7.94 -7.30
N ILE A 76 0.71 7.70 -6.09
CA ILE A 76 -0.74 7.64 -5.83
C ILE A 76 -1.24 8.97 -5.31
N HIS A 77 -0.51 9.63 -4.41
CA HIS A 77 -0.97 10.83 -3.73
C HIS A 77 -0.48 12.16 -4.33
N ASN A 78 0.62 12.18 -5.09
CA ASN A 78 1.11 13.41 -5.73
C ASN A 78 0.58 13.56 -7.17
N LYS A 79 -0.67 13.16 -7.43
CA LYS A 79 -1.34 13.37 -8.72
C LYS A 79 -2.30 14.54 -8.66
#